data_AF-H0EXI5-F1
#
_entry.id   AF-H0EXI5-F1
#
_cell.length_a   1.000
_cell.length_b   1.000
_cell.length_c   1.000
_cell.angle_alpha   90.00
_cell.angle_beta   90.00
_cell.angle_gamma   90.00
#
_symmetry.space_group_name_H-M   'P 1'
#
loop_
_entity.id
_entity.type
_entity.pdbx_description
1 polymer ?
#
loop_
_entity_poly.entity_id
_entity_poly.type
_entity_poly.pdbx_seq_one_letter_code
_entity_poly.pdbx_strand_id
1 'polypeptide(L)'
;MSTHPQDEVQDHSLTDPESFWAEQASHLSWHKKPTKTLTRVKKSLRSGVKHDHWEWFQGGEISTCFNCVDRHVLAGNGDQTAIIWDSPVTKTKQKYTYKQLLDEVEVFAGVLRDEGVKKGDVVLVYTPTALRAIRRDDPENKLFKERGERGGLRSLQALFLAGERSEPSIVTMYQDLLEKYGKQGAKVIDNWWSSESGSPISGIALVPHAGKDRYTTERGVESLAIKPGSAGKAMPGFDVRVVDDSGKEVEKGNMGNIVMGMPLAPTGFRTLWEDEERFYKGYLKRFDGKWIDTGDAGMIDTDGTGKVPLTLLFNS
;
A
#
# COMPACT_ATOMS: atom_id res chain seq x y z
N MET A 1 0.60 -29.16 1.67
CA MET A 1 0.30 -28.15 2.72
C MET A 1 -0.71 -27.20 2.14
N SER A 2 -1.77 -26.84 2.87
CA SER A 2 -2.70 -25.80 2.40
C SER A 2 -1.94 -24.49 2.26
N THR A 3 -2.02 -23.84 1.10
CA THR A 3 -1.43 -22.53 0.86
C THR A 3 -2.11 -21.49 1.75
N HIS A 4 -1.36 -20.57 2.34
CA HIS A 4 -1.94 -19.54 3.21
C HIS A 4 -2.81 -18.58 2.38
N PRO A 5 -3.95 -18.03 2.87
CA PRO A 5 -4.85 -17.22 2.05
C PRO A 5 -4.18 -16.01 1.39
N GLN A 6 -3.16 -15.41 2.01
CA GLN A 6 -2.39 -14.32 1.38
C GLN A 6 -1.67 -14.78 0.11
N ASP A 7 -1.13 -16.00 0.11
CA ASP A 7 -0.45 -16.58 -1.04
C ASP A 7 -1.47 -16.88 -2.15
N GLU A 8 -2.63 -17.41 -1.78
CA GLU A 8 -3.70 -17.71 -2.75
C GLU A 8 -4.25 -16.44 -3.43
N VAL A 9 -4.42 -15.35 -2.66
CA VAL A 9 -4.87 -14.05 -3.20
C VAL A 9 -3.80 -13.46 -4.11
N GLN A 10 -2.53 -13.53 -3.71
CA GLN A 10 -1.41 -13.08 -4.52
C GLN A 10 -1.34 -13.85 -5.84
N ASP A 11 -1.38 -15.19 -5.78
CA ASP A 11 -1.30 -16.05 -6.95
C ASP A 11 -2.47 -15.79 -7.91
N HIS A 12 -3.70 -15.65 -7.40
CA HIS A 12 -4.86 -15.31 -8.23
C HIS A 12 -4.67 -13.96 -8.93
N SER A 13 -4.19 -12.94 -8.20
CA SER A 13 -3.97 -11.60 -8.76
C SER A 13 -2.94 -11.53 -9.90
N LEU A 14 -2.03 -12.50 -9.97
CA LEU A 14 -1.00 -12.60 -11.03
C LEU A 14 -1.39 -13.54 -12.17
N THR A 15 -2.08 -14.64 -11.86
CA THR A 15 -2.45 -15.67 -12.84
C THR A 15 -3.70 -15.31 -13.65
N ASP A 16 -4.68 -14.65 -13.01
CA ASP A 16 -5.87 -14.09 -13.67
C ASP A 16 -6.14 -12.65 -13.17
N PRO A 17 -5.27 -11.69 -13.56
CA PRO A 17 -5.37 -10.31 -13.09
C PRO A 17 -6.68 -9.64 -13.53
N GLU A 18 -7.24 -10.00 -14.69
CA GLU A 18 -8.44 -9.35 -15.21
C GLU A 18 -9.67 -9.70 -14.38
N SER A 19 -9.86 -10.99 -14.04
CA SER A 19 -10.96 -11.42 -13.19
C SER A 19 -10.80 -10.87 -11.77
N PHE A 20 -9.62 -11.05 -11.17
CA PHE A 20 -9.34 -10.61 -9.80
C PHE A 20 -9.62 -9.11 -9.62
N TRP A 21 -9.06 -8.27 -10.48
CA TRP A 21 -9.23 -6.81 -10.34
C TRP A 21 -10.61 -6.31 -10.79
N ALA A 22 -11.31 -7.02 -11.70
CA ALA A 22 -12.70 -6.70 -12.02
C ALA A 22 -13.61 -6.85 -10.79
N GLU A 23 -13.41 -7.93 -10.02
CA GLU A 23 -14.15 -8.18 -8.79
C GLU A 23 -13.86 -7.09 -7.76
N GLN A 24 -12.58 -6.78 -7.50
CA GLN A 24 -12.22 -5.73 -6.54
C GLN A 24 -12.79 -4.36 -6.94
N ALA A 25 -12.75 -4.03 -8.24
CA ALA A 25 -13.31 -2.80 -8.78
C ALA A 25 -14.85 -2.75 -8.69
N SER A 26 -15.53 -3.89 -8.64
CA SER A 26 -17.00 -3.95 -8.52
C SER A 26 -17.50 -3.41 -7.17
N HIS A 27 -16.64 -3.37 -6.15
CA HIS A 27 -16.93 -2.80 -4.84
C HIS A 27 -16.86 -1.26 -4.79
N LEU A 28 -16.46 -0.64 -5.90
CA LEU A 28 -16.43 0.81 -6.06
C LEU A 28 -17.72 1.30 -6.73
N SER A 29 -18.10 2.52 -6.39
CA SER A 29 -19.21 3.22 -7.03
C SER A 29 -18.68 3.94 -8.28
N TRP A 30 -19.05 3.43 -9.45
CA TRP A 30 -18.69 4.01 -10.76
C TRP A 30 -19.84 4.86 -11.28
N HIS A 31 -19.54 6.05 -11.84
CA HIS A 31 -20.49 6.80 -12.65
C HIS A 31 -20.71 6.10 -14.00
N LYS A 32 -19.63 5.55 -14.56
CA LYS A 32 -19.65 4.67 -15.73
C LYS A 32 -18.71 3.51 -15.47
N LYS A 33 -19.23 2.28 -15.54
CA LYS A 33 -18.42 1.08 -15.34
C LYS A 33 -17.37 0.95 -16.45
N PRO A 34 -16.16 0.45 -16.16
CA PRO A 34 -15.14 0.22 -17.18
C PRO A 34 -15.60 -0.84 -18.18
N THR A 35 -15.20 -0.68 -19.43
CA THR A 35 -15.47 -1.67 -20.50
C THR A 35 -14.43 -2.77 -20.55
N LYS A 36 -13.24 -2.53 -20.00
CA LYS A 36 -12.14 -3.51 -19.87
C LYS A 36 -11.40 -3.29 -18.56
N THR A 37 -11.02 -4.37 -17.89
CA THR A 37 -10.24 -4.31 -16.66
C THR A 37 -8.79 -3.99 -16.93
N LEU A 38 -8.14 -4.71 -17.85
CA LEU A 38 -6.74 -4.51 -18.20
C LEU A 38 -6.60 -4.39 -19.72
N THR A 39 -5.81 -3.43 -20.17
CA THR A 39 -5.43 -3.31 -21.58
C THR A 39 -3.91 -3.24 -21.66
N ARG A 40 -3.29 -4.20 -22.37
CA ARG A 40 -1.85 -4.16 -22.67
C ARG A 40 -1.65 -3.42 -23.99
N VAL A 41 -0.72 -2.47 -24.00
CA VAL A 41 -0.43 -1.61 -25.14
C VAL A 41 1.08 -1.50 -25.35
N LYS A 42 1.51 -1.05 -26.53
CA LYS A 42 2.90 -0.65 -26.80
C LYS A 42 2.97 0.87 -26.85
N LYS A 43 3.89 1.48 -26.10
CA LYS A 43 4.22 2.90 -26.23
C LYS A 43 5.40 3.08 -27.17
N SER A 44 5.37 4.13 -27.98
CA SER A 44 6.50 4.56 -28.83
C SER A 44 6.97 5.92 -28.34
N LEU A 45 8.24 6.00 -27.97
CA LEU A 45 8.87 7.22 -27.47
C LEU A 45 9.39 8.08 -28.62
N ARG A 46 9.70 9.35 -28.33
CA ARG A 46 10.26 10.29 -29.33
C ARG A 46 11.64 9.84 -29.80
N SER A 47 12.38 9.16 -28.94
CA SER A 47 13.65 8.49 -29.24
C SER A 47 13.53 7.30 -30.21
N GLY A 48 12.31 6.89 -30.58
CA GLY A 48 12.05 5.75 -31.45
C GLY A 48 11.97 4.39 -30.72
N VAL A 49 12.29 4.37 -29.43
CA VAL A 49 12.15 3.18 -28.57
C VAL A 49 10.67 2.79 -28.46
N LYS A 50 10.39 1.49 -28.53
CA LYS A 50 9.07 0.91 -28.27
C LYS A 50 9.14 -0.03 -27.08
N HIS A 51 8.22 0.09 -26.13
CA HIS A 51 8.18 -0.76 -24.94
C HIS A 51 6.75 -1.17 -24.57
N ASP A 52 6.63 -2.23 -23.78
CA ASP A 52 5.35 -2.68 -23.22
C ASP A 52 4.81 -1.68 -22.20
N HIS A 53 3.48 -1.56 -22.18
CA HIS A 53 2.75 -0.68 -21.29
C HIS A 53 1.34 -1.23 -21.03
N TRP A 54 0.62 -0.63 -20.08
CA TRP A 54 -0.70 -1.09 -19.68
C TRP A 54 -1.61 0.03 -19.19
N GLU A 55 -2.91 -0.23 -19.23
CA GLU A 55 -3.96 0.61 -18.67
C GLU A 55 -4.96 -0.23 -17.90
N TRP A 56 -5.41 0.28 -16.75
CA TRP A 56 -6.45 -0.34 -15.93
C TRP A 56 -7.78 0.40 -16.11
N PHE A 57 -8.88 -0.35 -16.07
CA PHE A 57 -10.27 0.12 -16.04
C PHE A 57 -10.63 1.08 -17.17
N GLN A 58 -10.26 0.73 -18.40
CA GLN A 58 -10.48 1.56 -19.59
C GLN A 58 -11.97 1.89 -19.76
N GLY A 59 -12.25 3.17 -20.02
CA GLY A 59 -13.61 3.68 -20.23
C GLY A 59 -14.43 3.89 -18.95
N GLY A 60 -13.87 3.56 -17.78
CA GLY A 60 -14.51 3.80 -16.49
C GLY A 60 -14.46 5.27 -16.08
N GLU A 61 -15.53 5.74 -15.46
CA GLU A 61 -15.63 7.09 -14.89
C GLU A 61 -16.04 6.99 -13.42
N ILE A 62 -15.25 7.60 -12.54
CA ILE A 62 -15.38 7.50 -11.09
C ILE A 62 -14.93 8.80 -10.43
N SER A 63 -15.45 9.07 -9.23
CA SER A 63 -14.96 10.12 -8.34
C SER A 63 -14.36 9.50 -7.09
N THR A 64 -13.11 9.86 -6.79
CA THR A 64 -12.43 9.44 -5.56
C THR A 64 -13.15 10.00 -4.34
N CYS A 65 -13.52 11.29 -4.35
CA CYS A 65 -14.26 11.93 -3.26
C CYS A 65 -15.58 11.19 -2.97
N PHE A 66 -16.34 10.87 -4.01
CA PHE A 66 -17.61 10.15 -3.87
C PHE A 66 -17.43 8.79 -3.17
N ASN A 67 -16.36 8.06 -3.52
CA ASN A 67 -16.05 6.76 -2.93
C ASN A 67 -15.45 6.86 -1.51
N CYS A 68 -14.85 8.00 -1.15
CA CYS A 68 -14.25 8.22 0.16
C CYS A 68 -15.20 8.88 1.16
N VAL A 69 -16.18 9.67 0.71
CA VAL A 69 -17.04 10.49 1.59
C VAL A 69 -18.52 10.30 1.26
N ASP A 70 -18.96 10.76 0.10
CA ASP A 70 -20.38 10.92 -0.25
C ASP A 70 -21.16 9.61 -0.12
N ARG A 71 -20.65 8.50 -0.66
CA ARG A 71 -21.36 7.20 -0.63
C ARG A 71 -21.61 6.71 0.79
N HIS A 72 -20.76 7.08 1.76
CA HIS A 72 -20.94 6.68 3.15
C HIS A 72 -22.07 7.48 3.79
N VAL A 73 -22.16 8.78 3.50
CA VAL A 73 -23.29 9.63 3.91
C VAL A 73 -24.60 9.11 3.31
N LEU A 74 -24.62 8.84 2.00
CA LEU A 74 -25.80 8.33 1.28
C LEU A 74 -26.25 6.94 1.78
N ALA A 75 -25.31 6.11 2.24
CA ALA A 75 -25.61 4.82 2.86
C ALA A 75 -26.13 4.92 4.31
N GLY A 76 -26.37 6.13 4.82
CA GLY A 76 -26.89 6.37 6.17
C GLY A 76 -25.81 6.44 7.26
N ASN A 77 -24.53 6.48 6.90
CA ASN A 77 -23.42 6.53 7.86
C ASN A 77 -22.91 7.96 8.11
N GLY A 78 -23.70 8.98 7.78
CA GLY A 78 -23.30 10.39 7.86
C GLY A 78 -22.84 10.83 9.26
N ASP A 79 -23.45 10.29 10.32
CA ASP A 79 -23.11 10.64 11.71
C ASP A 79 -21.94 9.81 12.28
N GLN A 80 -21.41 8.84 11.52
CA GLN A 80 -20.22 8.10 11.93
C GLN A 80 -18.97 8.97 11.80
N THR A 81 -18.04 8.82 12.74
CA THR A 81 -16.75 9.54 12.72
C THR A 81 -15.91 9.09 11.52
N ALA A 82 -15.51 10.04 10.67
CA ALA A 82 -14.61 9.84 9.53
C ALA A 82 -13.16 10.21 9.87
N ILE A 83 -12.95 11.35 10.56
CA ILE A 83 -11.61 11.83 10.95
C ILE A 83 -11.54 12.00 12.46
N ILE A 84 -10.45 11.52 13.05
CA ILE A 84 -10.05 11.86 14.43
C ILE A 84 -8.79 12.73 14.31
N TRP A 85 -8.94 14.02 14.63
CA TRP A 85 -7.83 14.95 14.70
C TRP A 85 -7.29 14.98 16.13
N ASP A 86 -5.99 14.67 16.29
CA ASP A 86 -5.28 14.77 17.56
C ASP A 86 -3.96 15.49 17.34
N SER A 87 -3.91 16.75 17.76
CA SER A 87 -2.72 17.59 17.68
C SER A 87 -2.07 17.67 19.06
N PRO A 88 -0.93 17.01 19.30
CA PRO A 88 -0.23 17.09 20.57
C PRO A 88 0.36 18.49 20.80
N VAL A 89 0.71 19.21 19.72
CA VAL A 89 1.28 20.56 19.77
C VAL A 89 0.25 21.57 20.25
N THR A 90 -0.95 21.53 19.69
CA THR A 90 -2.03 22.46 20.08
C THR A 90 -2.90 21.91 21.21
N LYS A 91 -2.63 20.67 21.65
CA LYS A 91 -3.43 19.91 22.63
C LYS A 91 -4.92 19.83 22.27
N THR A 92 -5.22 19.83 20.98
CA THR A 92 -6.58 19.87 20.45
C THR A 92 -6.97 18.48 19.96
N LYS A 93 -8.15 18.02 20.38
CA LYS A 93 -8.75 16.77 19.90
C LYS A 93 -10.12 17.07 19.30
N GLN A 94 -10.35 16.64 18.08
CA GLN A 94 -11.62 16.82 17.38
C GLN A 94 -12.00 15.55 16.63
N LYS A 95 -13.29 15.35 16.43
CA LYS A 95 -13.84 14.30 15.59
C LYS A 95 -14.72 14.95 14.54
N TYR A 96 -14.54 14.57 13.29
CA TYR A 96 -15.39 14.99 12.18
C TYR A 96 -16.18 13.78 11.70
N THR A 97 -17.50 13.92 11.59
CA THR A 97 -18.35 12.88 10.99
C THR A 97 -18.23 12.89 9.46
N TYR A 98 -18.70 11.84 8.79
CA TYR A 98 -18.76 11.81 7.33
C TYR A 98 -19.57 12.98 6.76
N LYS A 99 -20.68 13.36 7.41
CA LYS A 99 -21.49 14.50 7.00
C LYS A 99 -20.74 15.82 7.13
N GLN A 100 -20.08 16.05 8.26
CA GLN A 100 -19.26 17.26 8.45
C GLN A 100 -18.10 17.32 7.46
N LEU A 101 -17.44 16.19 7.21
CA LEU A 101 -16.37 16.11 6.22
C LEU A 101 -16.88 16.40 4.81
N LEU A 102 -18.07 15.89 4.45
CA LEU A 102 -18.69 16.18 3.16
C LEU A 102 -18.95 17.68 3.00
N ASP A 103 -19.58 18.31 4.00
CA ASP A 103 -19.87 19.75 3.98
C ASP A 103 -18.58 20.58 3.79
N GLU A 104 -17.50 20.27 4.53
CA GLU A 104 -16.20 20.96 4.40
C GLU A 104 -15.56 20.76 3.02
N VAL A 105 -15.61 19.54 2.47
CA VAL A 105 -15.06 19.23 1.15
C VAL A 105 -15.86 19.92 0.04
N GLU A 106 -17.19 19.95 0.14
CA GLU A 106 -18.06 20.64 -0.83
C GLU A 106 -17.83 22.16 -0.82
N VAL A 107 -17.71 22.76 0.37
CA VAL A 107 -17.39 24.18 0.52
C VAL A 107 -16.02 24.48 -0.11
N PHE A 108 -14.98 23.69 0.21
CA PHE A 108 -13.65 23.91 -0.34
C PHE A 108 -13.61 23.69 -1.87
N ALA A 109 -14.30 22.67 -2.38
CA ALA A 109 -14.44 22.46 -3.83
C ALA A 109 -15.19 23.61 -4.51
N GLY A 110 -16.16 24.22 -3.83
CA GLY A 110 -16.83 25.44 -4.25
C GLY A 110 -15.86 26.62 -4.38
N VAL A 111 -15.04 26.85 -3.35
CA VAL A 111 -14.00 27.89 -3.38
C VAL A 111 -13.03 27.68 -4.53
N LEU A 112 -12.50 26.46 -4.73
CA LEU A 112 -11.59 26.18 -5.85
C LEU A 112 -12.25 26.46 -7.20
N ARG A 113 -13.53 26.11 -7.36
CA ARG A 113 -14.28 26.39 -8.58
C ARG A 113 -14.49 27.89 -8.82
N ASP A 114 -14.75 28.66 -7.77
CA ASP A 114 -14.91 30.11 -7.83
C ASP A 114 -13.58 30.81 -8.17
N GLU A 115 -12.45 30.25 -7.71
CA GLU A 115 -11.08 30.63 -8.12
C GLU A 115 -10.71 30.13 -9.53
N GLY A 116 -11.65 29.50 -10.24
CA GLY A 116 -11.52 29.12 -11.65
C GLY A 116 -10.85 27.77 -11.90
N VAL A 117 -10.60 26.96 -10.86
CA VAL A 117 -10.04 25.60 -10.99
C VAL A 117 -11.02 24.69 -11.72
N LYS A 118 -10.52 23.99 -12.75
CA LYS A 118 -11.28 23.08 -13.60
C LYS A 118 -10.70 21.67 -13.58
N LYS A 119 -11.48 20.71 -14.07
CA LYS A 119 -11.02 19.34 -14.27
C LYS A 119 -9.77 19.34 -15.17
N GLY A 120 -8.65 18.83 -14.63
CA GLY A 120 -7.37 18.75 -15.33
C GLY A 120 -6.33 19.76 -14.84
N ASP A 121 -6.74 20.78 -14.09
CA ASP A 121 -5.82 21.75 -13.50
C ASP A 121 -5.05 21.14 -12.30
N VAL A 122 -3.83 21.62 -12.08
CA VAL A 122 -2.94 21.14 -11.01
C VAL A 122 -2.98 22.10 -9.83
N VAL A 123 -3.23 21.56 -8.62
CA VAL A 123 -3.23 22.32 -7.35
C VAL A 123 -2.16 21.73 -6.42
N LEU A 124 -1.26 22.57 -5.89
CA LEU A 124 -0.18 22.17 -4.99
C LEU A 124 -0.61 22.24 -3.52
N VAL A 125 -0.27 21.21 -2.72
CA VAL A 125 -0.57 21.11 -1.27
C VAL A 125 0.69 20.66 -0.50
N TYR A 126 0.95 21.19 0.71
CA TYR A 126 2.16 20.90 1.52
C TYR A 126 1.82 20.55 2.98
N THR A 127 2.33 19.42 3.52
CA THR A 127 2.10 18.95 4.90
C THR A 127 3.32 18.21 5.52
N PRO A 128 3.53 18.20 6.85
CA PRO A 128 4.72 17.58 7.51
C PRO A 128 4.56 16.08 7.93
N THR A 129 5.67 15.39 8.23
CA THR A 129 5.78 13.96 8.61
C THR A 129 6.09 13.70 10.11
N ALA A 130 5.68 12.54 10.68
CA ALA A 130 5.41 12.40 12.12
C ALA A 130 6.24 11.39 12.98
N LEU A 131 6.79 10.29 12.45
CA LEU A 131 7.22 9.17 13.32
C LEU A 131 8.63 9.29 13.92
N ARG A 132 9.62 9.79 13.18
CA ARG A 132 10.97 10.05 13.72
C ARG A 132 10.97 11.08 14.85
N ALA A 133 10.01 12.01 14.83
CA ALA A 133 9.80 12.96 15.92
C ALA A 133 9.43 12.24 17.23
N ILE A 134 8.60 11.19 17.16
CA ILE A 134 8.14 10.45 18.35
C ILE A 134 9.32 9.76 19.06
N ARG A 135 10.21 9.07 18.33
CA ARG A 135 11.37 8.38 18.95
C ARG A 135 12.37 9.36 19.56
N ARG A 136 12.60 10.50 18.91
CA ARG A 136 13.48 11.55 19.45
C ARG A 136 12.95 12.10 20.77
N ASP A 137 11.62 12.27 20.86
CA ASP A 137 10.99 12.98 21.96
C ASP A 137 10.57 12.04 23.12
N ASP A 138 10.38 10.73 22.88
CA ASP A 138 10.14 9.68 23.91
C ASP A 138 11.00 8.42 23.68
N PRO A 139 12.34 8.51 23.86
CA PRO A 139 13.26 7.42 23.54
C PRO A 139 13.07 6.15 24.39
N GLU A 140 12.39 6.27 25.53
CA GLU A 140 12.14 5.15 26.47
C GLU A 140 10.70 4.61 26.39
N ASN A 141 9.89 5.12 25.45
CA ASN A 141 8.48 4.77 25.26
C ASN A 141 7.63 4.94 26.54
N LYS A 142 7.93 5.95 27.36
CA LYS A 142 7.23 6.20 28.64
C LYS A 142 5.74 6.43 28.43
N LEU A 143 5.38 7.25 27.43
CA LEU A 143 3.98 7.58 27.16
C LEU A 143 3.19 6.36 26.68
N PHE A 144 3.83 5.50 25.88
CA PHE A 144 3.23 4.25 25.41
C PHE A 144 2.98 3.30 26.58
N LYS A 145 3.96 3.13 27.47
CA LYS A 145 3.86 2.28 28.67
C LYS A 145 2.78 2.77 29.62
N GLU A 146 2.78 4.06 29.97
CA GLU A 146 1.79 4.64 30.88
C GLU A 146 0.35 4.47 30.36
N ARG A 147 0.13 4.63 29.05
CA ARG A 147 -1.18 4.39 28.43
C ARG A 147 -1.55 2.91 28.40
N GLY A 148 -0.58 2.04 28.11
CA GLY A 148 -0.73 0.59 28.13
C GLY A 148 -1.09 0.04 29.50
N GLU A 149 -0.41 0.48 30.56
CA GLU A 149 -0.65 0.09 31.95
C GLU A 149 -2.06 0.48 32.42
N ARG A 150 -2.58 1.61 31.94
CA ARG A 150 -3.96 2.05 32.18
C ARG A 150 -4.98 1.32 31.29
N GLY A 151 -4.56 0.35 30.48
CA GLY A 151 -5.42 -0.43 29.59
C GLY A 151 -5.87 0.31 28.32
N GLY A 152 -5.29 1.48 28.01
CA GLY A 152 -5.71 2.31 26.89
C GLY A 152 -5.37 1.76 25.50
N LEU A 153 -4.55 0.70 25.44
CA LEU A 153 -4.08 0.10 24.18
C LEU A 153 -4.73 -1.26 23.88
N ARG A 154 -5.69 -1.72 24.69
CA ARG A 154 -6.31 -3.06 24.55
C ARG A 154 -7.03 -3.29 23.21
N SER A 155 -7.38 -2.22 22.49
CA SER A 155 -7.95 -2.30 21.14
C SER A 155 -6.92 -2.18 20.01
N LEU A 156 -5.66 -1.85 20.31
CA LEU A 156 -4.61 -1.68 19.31
C LEU A 156 -4.18 -3.04 18.77
N GLN A 157 -4.40 -3.24 17.46
CA GLN A 157 -4.21 -4.54 16.80
C GLN A 157 -2.93 -4.61 15.97
N ALA A 158 -2.43 -3.49 15.48
CA ALA A 158 -1.22 -3.48 14.69
C ALA A 158 -0.54 -2.12 14.69
N LEU A 159 0.77 -2.15 14.47
CA LEU A 159 1.60 -1.00 14.16
C LEU A 159 2.25 -1.25 12.80
N PHE A 160 1.92 -0.44 11.80
CA PHE A 160 2.53 -0.54 10.47
C PHE A 160 3.73 0.42 10.37
N LEU A 161 4.86 -0.09 9.90
CA LEU A 161 6.10 0.66 9.72
C LEU A 161 6.40 0.75 8.23
N ALA A 162 6.66 1.96 7.74
CA ALA A 162 6.85 2.21 6.32
C ALA A 162 7.72 3.45 6.08
N GLY A 163 8.40 3.51 4.92
CA GLY A 163 9.15 4.67 4.45
C GLY A 163 10.66 4.64 4.70
N GLU A 164 11.15 3.77 5.59
CA GLU A 164 12.56 3.44 5.74
C GLU A 164 12.72 2.01 6.25
N ARG A 165 13.93 1.43 6.14
CA ARG A 165 14.20 0.10 6.67
C ARG A 165 13.99 0.10 8.19
N SER A 166 13.10 -0.76 8.68
CA SER A 166 12.87 -0.92 10.11
C SER A 166 14.05 -1.65 10.76
N GLU A 167 14.72 -1.01 11.73
CA GLU A 167 15.75 -1.67 12.54
C GLU A 167 15.13 -2.88 13.28
N PRO A 168 15.70 -4.09 13.20
CA PRO A 168 15.12 -5.27 13.82
C PRO A 168 14.85 -5.12 15.32
N SER A 169 15.71 -4.38 16.03
CA SER A 169 15.55 -4.09 17.46
C SER A 169 14.33 -3.20 17.76
N ILE A 170 14.00 -2.24 16.90
CA ILE A 170 12.78 -1.42 17.02
C ILE A 170 11.55 -2.31 16.86
N VAL A 171 11.56 -3.16 15.83
CA VAL A 171 10.44 -4.08 15.54
C VAL A 171 10.19 -5.00 16.74
N THR A 172 11.23 -5.66 17.25
CA THR A 172 11.12 -6.53 18.44
C THR A 172 10.62 -5.74 19.66
N MET A 173 11.18 -4.57 19.94
CA MET A 173 10.77 -3.76 21.09
C MET A 173 9.29 -3.38 21.04
N TYR A 174 8.79 -2.90 19.90
CA TYR A 174 7.38 -2.55 19.77
C TYR A 174 6.46 -3.78 19.72
N GLN A 175 6.95 -4.93 19.23
CA GLN A 175 6.22 -6.19 19.29
C GLN A 175 6.02 -6.62 20.74
N ASP A 176 7.07 -6.60 21.57
CA ASP A 176 6.98 -6.92 23.01
C ASP A 176 6.00 -5.99 23.74
N LEU A 177 6.00 -4.68 23.39
CA LEU A 177 5.05 -3.71 23.96
C LEU A 177 3.60 -3.99 23.53
N LEU A 178 3.38 -4.35 22.26
CA LEU A 178 2.05 -4.69 21.76
C LEU A 178 1.54 -6.01 22.33
N GLU A 179 2.40 -7.01 22.54
CA GLU A 179 2.01 -8.25 23.19
C GLU A 179 1.61 -8.02 24.65
N LYS A 180 2.32 -7.11 25.34
CA LYS A 180 2.04 -6.79 26.74
C LYS A 180 0.79 -5.94 26.92
N TYR A 181 0.56 -4.96 26.05
CA TYR A 181 -0.45 -3.91 26.27
C TYR A 181 -1.54 -3.82 25.21
N GLY A 182 -1.27 -4.36 24.01
CA GLY A 182 -2.16 -4.35 22.86
C GLY A 182 -3.26 -5.42 22.94
N LYS A 183 -4.00 -5.57 21.85
CA LYS A 183 -4.91 -6.70 21.69
C LYS A 183 -4.11 -8.00 21.58
N GLN A 184 -4.64 -9.11 22.10
CA GLN A 184 -4.06 -10.43 21.86
C GLN A 184 -3.88 -10.68 20.35
N GLY A 185 -2.67 -11.10 19.97
CA GLY A 185 -2.28 -11.31 18.57
C GLY A 185 -1.93 -10.04 17.81
N ALA A 186 -1.73 -8.91 18.49
CA ALA A 186 -1.28 -7.68 17.84
C ALA A 186 0.12 -7.82 17.22
N LYS A 187 0.34 -7.16 16.07
CA LYS A 187 1.58 -7.31 15.29
C LYS A 187 2.19 -5.98 14.89
N VAL A 188 3.52 -5.89 14.97
CA VAL A 188 4.29 -4.86 14.26
C VAL A 188 4.58 -5.39 12.86
N ILE A 189 4.09 -4.68 11.85
CA ILE A 189 4.17 -5.09 10.45
C ILE A 189 5.02 -4.06 9.71
N ASP A 190 6.22 -4.50 9.30
CA ASP A 190 7.02 -3.75 8.34
C ASP A 190 6.46 -3.97 6.92
N ASN A 191 6.31 -2.90 6.16
CA ASN A 191 5.81 -2.96 4.79
C ASN A 191 6.66 -2.08 3.87
N TRP A 192 7.07 -2.65 2.73
CA TRP A 192 7.84 -1.92 1.72
C TRP A 192 6.91 -1.38 0.64
N TRP A 193 7.14 -0.12 0.27
CA TRP A 193 6.39 0.62 -0.73
C TRP A 193 7.22 1.80 -1.21
N SER A 194 6.81 2.39 -2.33
CA SER A 194 7.39 3.63 -2.85
C SER A 194 6.29 4.58 -3.30
N SER A 195 6.67 5.82 -3.63
CA SER A 195 5.71 6.77 -4.20
C SER A 195 5.14 6.24 -5.53
N GLU A 196 5.97 5.54 -6.29
CA GLU A 196 5.65 4.91 -7.56
C GLU A 196 4.66 3.73 -7.42
N SER A 197 4.65 3.02 -6.30
CA SER A 197 3.72 1.90 -6.10
C SER A 197 2.33 2.32 -5.64
N GLY A 198 2.21 3.50 -5.02
CA GLY A 198 0.93 4.06 -4.52
C GLY A 198 0.28 3.29 -3.36
N SER A 199 0.75 2.06 -3.07
CA SER A 199 0.32 1.18 -1.99
C SER A 199 1.46 0.25 -1.59
N PRO A 200 1.36 -0.47 -0.45
CA PRO A 200 2.32 -1.51 -0.07
C PRO A 200 2.60 -2.51 -1.20
N ILE A 201 3.88 -2.64 -1.59
CA ILE A 201 4.36 -3.66 -2.53
C ILE A 201 4.51 -4.98 -1.79
N SER A 202 4.97 -4.94 -0.53
CA SER A 202 5.05 -6.10 0.34
C SER A 202 4.66 -5.80 1.78
N GLY A 203 4.23 -6.84 2.50
CA GLY A 203 3.92 -6.81 3.92
C GLY A 203 3.25 -8.11 4.39
N ILE A 204 2.66 -8.09 5.57
CA ILE A 204 1.80 -9.18 6.07
C ILE A 204 0.38 -8.67 6.23
N ALA A 205 -0.58 -9.34 5.59
CA ALA A 205 -1.99 -9.00 5.70
C ALA A 205 -2.59 -9.58 6.99
N LEU A 206 -3.26 -8.74 7.78
CA LEU A 206 -3.98 -9.18 8.99
C LEU A 206 -5.28 -9.93 8.68
N VAL A 207 -5.90 -9.62 7.54
CA VAL A 207 -7.15 -10.23 7.08
C VAL A 207 -6.95 -10.64 5.61
N PRO A 208 -6.08 -11.62 5.32
CA PRO A 208 -5.65 -11.92 3.97
C PRO A 208 -6.80 -12.39 3.07
N HIS A 209 -7.75 -13.13 3.63
CA HIS A 209 -8.95 -13.61 2.94
C HIS A 209 -9.92 -12.50 2.54
N ALA A 210 -9.74 -11.25 3.02
CA ALA A 210 -10.49 -10.11 2.51
C ALA A 210 -10.23 -9.82 1.02
N GLY A 211 -9.12 -10.33 0.46
CA GLY A 211 -8.87 -10.31 -0.98
C GLY A 211 -9.72 -11.30 -1.78
N LYS A 212 -10.36 -12.27 -1.12
CA LYS A 212 -11.33 -13.20 -1.73
C LYS A 212 -12.77 -12.79 -1.45
N ASP A 213 -13.02 -12.32 -0.23
CA ASP A 213 -14.32 -11.79 0.19
C ASP A 213 -14.11 -10.53 1.02
N ARG A 214 -14.32 -9.37 0.39
CA ARG A 214 -14.17 -8.05 1.01
C ARG A 214 -15.01 -7.89 2.28
N TYR A 215 -16.18 -8.53 2.35
CA TYR A 215 -17.14 -8.38 3.45
C TYR A 215 -17.03 -9.48 4.50
N THR A 216 -16.02 -10.34 4.39
CA THR A 216 -15.81 -11.44 5.32
C THR A 216 -15.86 -10.94 6.77
N THR A 217 -16.63 -11.63 7.60
CA THR A 217 -16.65 -11.43 9.06
C THR A 217 -15.73 -12.40 9.77
N GLU A 218 -15.07 -13.31 9.05
CA GLU A 218 -14.13 -14.26 9.63
C GLU A 218 -12.89 -13.53 10.12
N ARG A 219 -12.50 -13.78 11.37
CA ARG A 219 -11.32 -13.15 12.01
C ARG A 219 -10.37 -14.18 12.62
N GLY A 220 -10.66 -15.48 12.43
CA GLY A 220 -9.88 -16.60 12.99
C GLY A 220 -8.75 -17.10 12.10
N VAL A 221 -8.55 -16.51 10.91
CA VAL A 221 -7.41 -16.85 10.04
C VAL A 221 -6.14 -16.28 10.67
N GLU A 222 -5.24 -17.15 11.07
CA GLU A 222 -3.94 -16.74 11.62
C GLU A 222 -3.13 -16.05 10.53
N SER A 223 -2.64 -14.84 10.81
CA SER A 223 -1.74 -14.15 9.89
C SER A 223 -0.34 -14.75 9.95
N LEU A 224 0.39 -14.67 8.84
CA LEU A 224 1.79 -15.11 8.73
C LEU A 224 2.66 -14.54 9.87
N ALA A 225 3.66 -15.32 10.27
CA ALA A 225 4.61 -14.88 11.28
C ALA A 225 5.44 -13.69 10.78
N ILE A 226 5.71 -12.74 11.67
CA ILE A 226 6.59 -11.61 11.40
C ILE A 226 8.04 -12.08 11.52
N LYS A 227 8.87 -11.70 10.55
CA LYS A 227 10.32 -11.88 10.62
C LYS A 227 10.96 -10.49 10.73
N PRO A 228 11.49 -10.09 11.90
CA PRO A 228 12.16 -8.80 12.06
C PRO A 228 13.27 -8.59 11.03
N GLY A 229 13.33 -7.39 10.47
CA GLY A 229 14.25 -7.04 9.37
C GLY A 229 13.78 -7.45 7.98
N SER A 230 12.54 -7.94 7.86
CA SER A 230 11.91 -8.29 6.60
C SER A 230 10.69 -7.42 6.32
N ALA A 231 10.42 -7.16 5.04
CA ALA A 231 9.25 -6.43 4.60
C ALA A 231 8.05 -7.34 4.25
N GLY A 232 8.04 -8.57 4.76
CA GLY A 232 6.97 -9.54 4.50
C GLY A 232 6.94 -10.09 3.06
N LYS A 233 5.73 -10.35 2.56
CA LYS A 233 5.47 -10.97 1.24
C LYS A 233 4.90 -9.98 0.26
N ALA A 234 5.08 -10.23 -1.04
CA ALA A 234 4.44 -9.45 -2.09
C ALA A 234 2.92 -9.37 -1.90
N MET A 235 2.36 -8.19 -2.17
CA MET A 235 0.94 -7.89 -2.10
C MET A 235 0.28 -8.02 -3.48
N PRO A 236 -1.06 -8.28 -3.53
CA PRO A 236 -1.78 -8.55 -4.77
C PRO A 236 -1.49 -7.56 -5.89
N GLY A 237 -1.19 -8.09 -7.08
CA GLY A 237 -0.87 -7.33 -8.29
C GLY A 237 0.59 -6.90 -8.44
N PHE A 238 1.45 -7.11 -7.44
CA PHE A 238 2.89 -6.85 -7.57
C PHE A 238 3.65 -8.16 -7.81
N ASP A 239 4.13 -8.37 -9.04
CA ASP A 239 5.00 -9.49 -9.39
C ASP A 239 6.46 -9.16 -9.05
N VAL A 240 6.83 -9.33 -7.78
CA VAL A 240 8.17 -8.98 -7.28
C VAL A 240 9.17 -10.10 -7.59
N ARG A 241 10.29 -9.74 -8.21
CA ARG A 241 11.40 -10.64 -8.57
C ARG A 241 12.73 -10.09 -8.09
N VAL A 242 13.73 -10.97 -7.99
CA VAL A 242 15.12 -10.59 -7.74
C VAL A 242 15.95 -11.08 -8.92
N VAL A 243 16.68 -10.17 -9.55
CA VAL A 243 17.44 -10.42 -10.77
C VAL A 243 18.89 -9.97 -10.64
N ASP A 244 19.79 -10.60 -11.39
CA ASP A 244 21.16 -10.12 -11.55
C ASP A 244 21.21 -8.86 -12.44
N ASP A 245 22.40 -8.31 -12.66
CA ASP A 245 22.58 -7.11 -13.48
C ASP A 245 22.24 -7.30 -14.96
N SER A 246 22.04 -8.54 -15.42
CA SER A 246 21.54 -8.84 -16.77
C SER A 246 20.01 -8.95 -16.85
N GLY A 247 19.30 -8.84 -15.72
CA GLY A 247 17.84 -9.00 -15.66
C GLY A 247 17.37 -10.45 -15.64
N LYS A 248 18.27 -11.40 -15.34
CA LYS A 248 17.96 -12.82 -15.14
C LYS A 248 17.64 -13.08 -13.68
N GLU A 249 16.54 -13.77 -13.41
CA GLU A 249 16.17 -14.15 -12.03
C GLU A 249 17.26 -14.97 -11.36
N VAL A 250 17.61 -14.59 -10.13
CA VAL A 250 18.56 -15.33 -9.29
C VAL A 250 17.83 -16.38 -8.47
N GLU A 251 18.55 -17.40 -8.02
CA GLU A 251 17.99 -18.36 -7.07
C GLU A 251 17.64 -17.67 -5.74
N LYS A 252 16.57 -18.14 -5.11
CA LYS A 252 16.14 -17.64 -3.80
C LYS A 252 17.26 -17.81 -2.78
N GLY A 253 17.38 -16.86 -1.86
CA GLY A 253 18.50 -16.74 -0.93
C GLY A 253 19.66 -15.90 -1.44
N ASN A 254 19.75 -15.66 -2.75
CA ASN A 254 20.80 -14.81 -3.33
C ASN A 254 20.36 -13.35 -3.42
N MET A 255 21.33 -12.46 -3.21
CA MET A 255 21.17 -11.03 -3.40
C MET A 255 21.11 -10.67 -4.89
N GLY A 256 20.30 -9.68 -5.22
CA GLY A 256 20.22 -9.09 -6.55
C GLY A 256 19.41 -7.79 -6.54
N ASN A 257 19.08 -7.30 -7.73
CA ASN A 257 18.22 -6.14 -7.92
C ASN A 257 16.77 -6.57 -7.76
N ILE A 258 16.01 -5.85 -6.92
CA ILE A 258 14.58 -6.06 -6.81
C ILE A 258 13.90 -5.39 -7.99
N VAL A 259 13.04 -6.13 -8.67
CA VAL A 259 12.31 -5.64 -9.84
C VAL A 259 10.86 -6.07 -9.80
N MET A 260 10.01 -5.40 -10.56
CA MET A 260 8.59 -5.75 -10.70
C MET A 260 8.22 -6.12 -12.13
N GLY A 261 7.43 -7.18 -12.29
CA GLY A 261 6.77 -7.54 -13.54
C GLY A 261 5.69 -6.52 -13.93
N MET A 262 5.46 -6.39 -15.24
CA MET A 262 4.37 -5.57 -15.78
C MET A 262 3.17 -6.43 -16.19
N PRO A 263 1.93 -5.96 -16.02
CA PRO A 263 1.54 -4.67 -15.46
C PRO A 263 1.77 -4.59 -13.95
N LEU A 264 2.06 -3.39 -13.42
CA LEU A 264 1.97 -3.17 -11.98
C LEU A 264 0.50 -3.25 -11.51
N ALA A 265 0.30 -3.46 -10.22
CA ALA A 265 -1.01 -3.37 -9.57
C ALA A 265 -1.73 -2.05 -9.96
N PRO A 266 -3.08 -1.98 -9.88
CA PRO A 266 -3.82 -0.79 -10.29
C PRO A 266 -3.47 0.51 -9.56
N THR A 267 -2.81 0.41 -8.40
CA THR A 267 -2.28 1.53 -7.60
C THR A 267 -0.93 2.04 -8.08
N GLY A 268 -0.20 1.24 -8.84
CA GLY A 268 1.11 1.60 -9.38
C GLY A 268 1.02 2.71 -10.42
N PHE A 269 1.99 3.61 -10.38
CA PHE A 269 2.18 4.65 -11.39
C PHE A 269 2.30 4.06 -12.80
N ARG A 270 1.95 4.87 -13.79
CA ARG A 270 1.98 4.48 -15.21
C ARG A 270 2.94 5.33 -16.04
N THR A 271 3.36 6.47 -15.53
CA THR A 271 4.25 7.39 -16.23
C THR A 271 4.75 8.48 -15.27
N LEU A 272 5.63 9.34 -15.78
CA LEU A 272 5.97 10.62 -15.17
C LEU A 272 5.27 11.73 -15.96
N TRP A 273 4.72 12.73 -15.25
CA TRP A 273 3.99 13.84 -15.86
C TRP A 273 4.81 14.51 -16.97
N GLU A 274 4.27 14.52 -18.19
CA GLU A 274 4.88 15.09 -19.40
C GLU A 274 6.28 14.53 -19.78
N ASP A 275 6.73 13.43 -19.19
CA ASP A 275 8.10 12.91 -19.37
C ASP A 275 8.18 11.38 -19.47
N GLU A 276 7.58 10.83 -20.54
CA GLU A 276 7.63 9.39 -20.85
C GLU A 276 9.07 8.88 -21.11
N GLU A 277 9.97 9.73 -21.61
CA GLU A 277 11.37 9.38 -21.85
C GLU A 277 12.12 9.13 -20.55
N ARG A 278 11.90 9.98 -19.53
CA ARG A 278 12.46 9.77 -18.20
C ARG A 278 11.82 8.58 -17.50
N PHE A 279 10.53 8.32 -17.69
CA PHE A 279 9.90 7.10 -17.20
C PHE A 279 10.64 5.86 -17.74
N TYR A 280 10.82 5.77 -19.06
CA TYR A 280 11.54 4.64 -19.65
C TYR A 280 13.00 4.56 -19.17
N LYS A 281 13.74 5.68 -19.20
CA LYS A 281 15.15 5.70 -18.79
C LYS A 281 15.35 5.36 -17.32
N GLY A 282 14.46 5.83 -16.46
CA GLY A 282 14.55 5.67 -15.01
C GLY A 282 14.10 4.30 -14.52
N TYR A 283 13.07 3.73 -15.13
CA TYR A 283 12.42 2.53 -14.57
C TYR A 283 12.45 1.31 -15.48
N LEU A 284 12.72 1.43 -16.78
CA LEU A 284 12.62 0.30 -17.73
C LEU A 284 13.94 -0.03 -18.43
N LYS A 285 14.73 0.99 -18.76
CA LYS A 285 15.88 0.87 -19.65
C LYS A 285 16.95 -0.09 -19.13
N ARG A 286 17.20 -0.14 -17.82
CA ARG A 286 18.25 -1.00 -17.23
C ARG A 286 18.05 -2.47 -17.58
N PHE A 287 16.80 -2.90 -17.70
CA PHE A 287 16.43 -4.29 -18.01
C PHE A 287 15.69 -4.41 -19.34
N ASP A 288 16.03 -3.54 -20.30
CA ASP A 288 15.49 -3.53 -21.67
C ASP A 288 13.96 -3.56 -21.75
N GLY A 289 13.29 -2.94 -20.77
CA GLY A 289 11.84 -2.90 -20.68
C GLY A 289 11.17 -4.22 -20.30
N LYS A 290 11.92 -5.23 -19.88
CA LYS A 290 11.38 -6.49 -19.34
C LYS A 290 10.80 -6.31 -17.94
N TRP A 291 11.49 -5.50 -17.12
CA TRP A 291 11.14 -5.28 -15.72
C TRP A 291 11.05 -3.79 -15.40
N ILE A 292 10.26 -3.46 -14.39
CA ILE A 292 10.33 -2.17 -13.69
C ILE A 292 11.45 -2.28 -12.65
N ASP A 293 12.49 -1.47 -12.79
CA ASP A 293 13.56 -1.29 -11.81
C ASP A 293 13.02 -0.50 -10.61
N THR A 294 13.09 -1.07 -9.41
CA THR A 294 12.68 -0.35 -8.20
C THR A 294 13.80 0.52 -7.63
N GLY A 295 15.04 0.32 -8.10
CA GLY A 295 16.24 0.93 -7.54
C GLY A 295 16.73 0.27 -6.25
N ASP A 296 16.01 -0.72 -5.72
CA ASP A 296 16.36 -1.41 -4.49
C ASP A 296 17.11 -2.72 -4.78
N ALA A 297 17.96 -3.13 -3.84
CA ALA A 297 18.63 -4.42 -3.85
C ALA A 297 18.21 -5.26 -2.64
N GLY A 298 18.11 -6.56 -2.86
CA GLY A 298 17.62 -7.47 -1.83
C GLY A 298 17.65 -8.92 -2.26
N MET A 299 16.99 -9.74 -1.46
CA MET A 299 16.84 -11.17 -1.69
C MET A 299 15.43 -11.61 -1.33
N ILE A 300 14.94 -12.62 -2.05
CA ILE A 300 13.79 -13.42 -1.61
C ILE A 300 14.35 -14.61 -0.84
N ASP A 301 14.13 -14.62 0.46
CA ASP A 301 14.64 -15.69 1.34
C ASP A 301 13.96 -17.04 1.06
N THR A 302 14.68 -18.14 1.30
CA THR A 302 14.11 -19.48 1.42
C THR A 302 13.97 -19.81 2.89
N ASP A 303 12.76 -19.94 3.40
CA ASP A 303 12.65 -20.40 4.78
C ASP A 303 13.16 -21.86 4.88
N GLY A 304 14.00 -22.13 5.88
CA GLY A 304 14.43 -23.48 6.24
C GLY A 304 13.50 -24.13 7.26
N THR A 305 12.35 -23.52 7.57
CA THR A 305 11.49 -23.88 8.72
C THR A 305 10.06 -24.28 8.35
N GLY A 306 9.67 -24.11 7.08
CA GLY A 306 8.37 -24.48 6.51
C GLY A 306 7.16 -23.65 7.00
N LYS A 307 7.37 -22.52 7.69
CA LYS A 307 6.30 -21.75 8.38
C LYS A 307 6.01 -20.38 7.75
N VAL A 308 6.94 -19.81 6.98
CA VAL A 308 6.80 -18.54 6.26
C VAL A 308 7.39 -18.70 4.86
N PRO A 309 6.59 -19.05 3.84
CA PRO A 309 7.15 -19.24 2.51
C PRO A 309 7.56 -17.90 1.90
N LEU A 310 8.87 -17.63 1.86
CA LEU A 310 9.49 -16.52 1.14
C LEU A 310 9.28 -15.15 1.77
N THR A 311 10.32 -14.32 1.75
CA THR A 311 10.28 -13.01 2.38
C THR A 311 11.30 -12.06 1.74
N LEU A 312 10.92 -10.81 1.51
CA LEU A 312 11.80 -9.79 0.95
C LEU A 312 12.68 -9.17 2.04
N LEU A 313 13.99 -9.18 1.80
CA LEU A 313 15.00 -8.52 2.63
C LEU A 313 15.73 -7.46 1.79
N PHE A 314 15.92 -6.29 2.37
CA PHE A 314 16.61 -5.15 1.74
C PHE A 314 18.01 -4.98 2.30
N ASN A 315 18.98 -4.71 1.42
CA ASN A 315 20.31 -4.27 1.84
C ASN A 315 20.38 -2.74 1.78
N SER A 316 20.83 -2.12 2.88
CA SER A 316 21.07 -0.68 3.00
C SER A 316 22.55 -0.37 2.80
#